data_AF-A0A3D1LDH1-F1
#
_entry.id   AF-A0A3D1LDH1-F1
#
_cell.length_a   1.000
_cell.length_b   1.000
_cell.length_c   1.000
_cell.angle_alpha   90.00
_cell.angle_beta   90.00
_cell.angle_gamma   90.00
#
_symmetry.space_group_name_H-M   'P 1'
#
loop_
_entity.id
_entity.type
_entity.pdbx_description
1 polymer ?
#
loop_
_entity_poly.entity_id
_entity_poly.type
_entity_poly.pdbx_seq_one_letter_code
_entity_poly.pdbx_strand_id
1 'polypeptide(L)'
;MKKFLAILLAMVMVLGLGTMAMAAAPNEKVQINNMMVDASLVETQKEEVAEPEMVAPESMIVTTAFDPSTNPGFAPIKNITVDWANSTVEAIGAMQGRVRYNLTMPGAANSLTGRTLTFTFSNRTSVIGDIIVTMGTKTCSAGINESATMQVDLTAGEQLFTVSWNDAGTQKTVTCALYVTTPDVASVELTSLTVAGTPATPDSTTVGGVTRYSYTATLPTGTATTVLDAATVVVVPQNSSATMTLKNSDGTVAATGSKANGAYTFSNVNFNAGTKTLTVTCGDLTRDYQVSASISGRKVNVYIAIRTYTVSDWLDGTSSTSANYYNYVANGYGSGADISDTTERTRIAAIATELQRYNTRTNTLNTPISTSSNNRRIFAADSYCRLRVDAGSSVMSALKQFLAQEGLYETGSENNYISYMGNGTASSAQIGEFDCGSASGWMYTARNARDDLSTPLPNAGAANWTVSNNMYIDWYYTAAYGADFGYSMFDLG
;
A
#
# COMPACT_ATOMS: atom_id res chain seq x y z
N MET A 1 -53.96 23.99 2.81
CA MET A 1 -52.69 24.22 3.54
C MET A 1 -51.87 22.95 3.83
N LYS A 2 -52.46 21.75 3.97
CA LYS A 2 -51.68 20.50 4.16
C LYS A 2 -51.01 19.90 2.90
N LYS A 3 -51.40 20.33 1.69
CA LYS A 3 -50.78 19.88 0.42
C LYS A 3 -49.59 20.73 -0.05
N PHE A 4 -49.44 21.97 0.44
CA PHE A 4 -48.27 22.81 0.18
C PHE A 4 -47.08 22.44 1.08
N LEU A 5 -47.35 21.98 2.31
CA LEU A 5 -46.32 21.52 3.23
C LEU A 5 -45.66 20.20 2.78
N ALA A 6 -46.41 19.32 2.09
CA ALA A 6 -45.88 18.07 1.55
C ALA A 6 -44.95 18.26 0.34
N ILE A 7 -45.18 19.29 -0.49
CA ILE A 7 -44.31 19.62 -1.62
C ILE A 7 -43.02 20.31 -1.13
N LEU A 8 -43.12 21.15 -0.09
CA LEU A 8 -41.93 21.74 0.54
C LEU A 8 -41.08 20.67 1.27
N LEU A 9 -41.70 19.69 1.92
CA LEU A 9 -40.99 18.59 2.59
C LEU A 9 -40.36 17.61 1.59
N ALA A 10 -40.98 17.41 0.42
CA ALA A 10 -40.39 16.61 -0.67
C ALA A 10 -39.22 17.34 -1.37
N MET A 11 -39.29 18.67 -1.54
CA MET A 11 -38.15 19.45 -2.05
C MET A 11 -37.00 19.54 -1.05
N VAL A 12 -37.28 19.56 0.26
CA VAL A 12 -36.23 19.49 1.30
C VAL A 12 -35.63 18.08 1.42
N MET A 13 -36.38 17.01 1.14
CA MET A 13 -35.83 15.65 1.10
C MET A 13 -35.07 15.33 -0.20
N VAL A 14 -35.36 16.02 -1.32
CA VAL A 14 -34.60 15.90 -2.58
C VAL A 14 -33.38 16.84 -2.61
N LEU A 15 -33.41 17.97 -1.90
CA LEU A 15 -32.25 18.86 -1.73
C LEU A 15 -31.37 18.51 -0.51
N GLY A 16 -31.89 17.71 0.43
CA GLY A 16 -31.19 17.24 1.63
C GLY A 16 -30.34 15.97 1.45
N LEU A 17 -30.32 15.38 0.25
CA LEU A 17 -29.43 14.28 -0.13
C LEU A 17 -28.37 14.72 -1.17
N GLY A 18 -28.33 16.00 -1.52
CA GLY A 18 -27.42 16.57 -2.54
C GLY A 18 -26.66 17.82 -2.11
N THR A 19 -26.62 18.14 -0.82
CA THR A 19 -25.88 19.30 -0.29
C THR A 19 -25.00 18.92 0.89
N MET A 20 -24.03 18.03 0.66
CA MET A 20 -22.84 17.95 1.51
C MET A 20 -21.79 18.89 0.93
N ALA A 21 -21.62 20.03 1.58
CA ALA A 21 -20.47 20.92 1.53
C ALA A 21 -19.93 21.29 0.13
N MET A 22 -20.56 22.28 -0.50
CA MET A 22 -19.78 23.36 -1.11
C MET A 22 -19.09 24.13 0.02
N ALA A 23 -18.01 23.57 0.55
CA ALA A 23 -16.95 24.40 1.08
C ALA A 23 -16.23 24.96 -0.14
N ALA A 24 -16.00 26.26 -0.16
CA ALA A 24 -14.96 26.84 -1.00
C ALA A 24 -13.64 26.20 -0.55
N ALA A 25 -13.32 25.04 -1.13
CA ALA A 25 -12.03 24.42 -0.97
C ALA A 25 -11.01 25.38 -1.59
N PRO A 26 -9.88 25.65 -0.92
CA PRO A 26 -8.79 26.37 -1.55
C PRO A 26 -8.37 25.61 -2.82
N ASN A 27 -7.61 26.26 -3.71
CA ASN A 27 -7.03 25.71 -4.94
C ASN A 27 -6.06 24.53 -4.70
N GLU A 28 -6.39 23.59 -3.82
CA GLU A 28 -5.67 22.36 -3.55
C GLU A 28 -5.94 21.39 -4.70
N LYS A 29 -4.96 21.38 -5.60
CA LYS A 29 -4.78 20.44 -6.69
C LYS A 29 -4.87 19.01 -6.14
N VAL A 30 -6.05 18.39 -6.23
CA VAL A 30 -6.19 16.95 -6.05
C VAL A 30 -5.50 16.30 -7.25
N GLN A 31 -4.25 15.87 -7.04
CA GLN A 31 -3.38 15.33 -8.07
C GLN A 31 -3.95 14.01 -8.59
N ILE A 32 -4.32 14.00 -9.86
CA ILE A 32 -4.90 12.83 -10.55
C ILE A 32 -3.75 12.00 -11.07
N ASN A 33 -3.15 11.29 -10.16
CA ASN A 33 -2.07 10.42 -10.52
C ASN A 33 -2.63 9.16 -11.17
N ASN A 34 -1.81 8.55 -12.00
CA ASN A 34 -1.80 7.10 -12.15
C ASN A 34 -1.33 6.35 -10.88
N MET A 35 -1.31 7.03 -9.73
CA MET A 35 -0.60 6.71 -8.49
C MET A 35 -0.93 7.69 -7.34
N MET A 36 -2.15 7.79 -6.77
CA MET A 36 -2.25 8.58 -5.52
C MET A 36 -3.25 8.11 -4.49
N VAL A 37 -2.82 8.31 -3.24
CA VAL A 37 -3.56 8.24 -1.98
C VAL A 37 -4.32 6.93 -1.84
N ASP A 38 -3.56 5.87 -1.57
CA ASP A 38 -4.15 4.80 -0.79
C ASP A 38 -4.32 5.32 0.64
N ALA A 39 -5.57 5.60 1.03
CA ALA A 39 -5.91 5.93 2.41
C ALA A 39 -5.63 4.78 3.38
N SER A 40 -5.28 3.58 2.89
CA SER A 40 -4.91 2.41 3.68
C SER A 40 -3.40 2.12 3.80
N LEU A 41 -2.53 2.89 3.12
CA LEU A 41 -1.06 2.72 3.19
C LEU A 41 -0.30 3.96 3.68
N VAL A 42 -0.98 4.90 4.33
CA VAL A 42 -0.30 5.86 5.21
C VAL A 42 0.32 5.03 6.34
N GLU A 43 1.65 4.93 6.40
CA GLU A 43 2.30 4.55 7.66
C GLU A 43 1.83 5.56 8.69
N THR A 44 0.89 5.12 9.52
CA THR A 44 0.22 5.96 10.49
C THR A 44 1.27 6.36 11.51
N GLN A 45 1.83 7.57 11.36
CA GLN A 45 2.44 8.22 12.51
C GLN A 45 1.29 8.45 13.50
N LYS A 46 1.38 7.80 14.65
CA LYS A 46 0.39 7.86 15.73
C LYS A 46 -0.03 9.31 15.99
N GLU A 47 -1.25 9.65 15.60
CA GLU A 47 -2.04 10.64 16.31
C GLU A 47 -3.07 9.91 17.17
N GLU A 48 -3.06 10.28 18.44
CA GLU A 48 -3.85 9.76 19.54
C GLU A 48 -5.28 10.30 19.44
N VAL A 49 -6.28 9.50 19.05
CA VAL A 49 -7.70 9.82 19.33
C VAL A 49 -8.56 8.55 19.53
N ALA A 50 -9.43 8.68 20.54
CA ALA A 50 -10.46 7.81 21.10
C ALA A 50 -11.18 6.79 20.20
N GLU A 51 -11.46 5.64 20.80
CA GLU A 51 -12.26 4.52 20.30
C GLU A 51 -13.72 4.91 19.98
N PRO A 52 -14.26 4.49 18.83
CA PRO A 52 -15.68 4.26 18.67
C PRO A 52 -16.01 2.75 18.65
N GLU A 53 -17.08 2.39 19.36
CA GLU A 53 -17.72 1.07 19.34
C GLU A 53 -18.15 0.67 17.92
N MET A 54 -17.86 -0.57 17.51
CA MET A 54 -18.55 -1.18 16.38
C MET A 54 -18.91 -2.65 16.64
N VAL A 55 -20.15 -2.95 16.29
CA VAL A 55 -20.87 -4.22 16.44
C VAL A 55 -20.33 -5.28 15.47
N ALA A 56 -20.07 -6.50 15.97
CA ALA A 56 -19.61 -7.64 15.17
C ALA A 56 -20.77 -8.54 14.70
N PRO A 57 -20.73 -9.12 13.48
CA PRO A 57 -21.60 -10.21 13.09
C PRO A 57 -21.07 -11.57 13.58
N GLU A 58 -21.96 -12.55 13.54
CA GLU A 58 -22.02 -13.72 14.40
C GLU A 58 -20.91 -14.79 14.23
N SER A 59 -20.61 -15.43 15.36
CA SER A 59 -19.98 -16.75 15.54
C SER A 59 -18.46 -16.87 15.38
N MET A 60 -17.72 -16.02 16.10
CA MET A 60 -16.49 -16.48 16.74
C MET A 60 -16.82 -16.91 18.17
N ILE A 61 -16.33 -18.08 18.58
CA ILE A 61 -16.32 -18.48 20.00
C ILE A 61 -15.43 -17.45 20.70
N VAL A 62 -16.05 -16.44 21.30
CA VAL A 62 -15.37 -15.47 22.15
C VAL A 62 -14.85 -16.27 23.34
N THR A 63 -13.57 -16.62 23.34
CA THR A 63 -12.86 -16.95 24.57
C THR A 63 -12.89 -15.69 25.41
N THR A 64 -13.84 -15.60 26.35
CA THR A 64 -13.88 -14.51 27.33
C THR A 64 -12.51 -14.42 27.99
N ALA A 65 -11.83 -13.28 27.85
CA ALA A 65 -10.52 -13.06 28.46
C ALA A 65 -10.58 -13.40 29.95
N PHE A 66 -9.57 -14.11 30.45
CA PHE A 66 -9.51 -14.46 31.87
C PHE A 66 -9.26 -13.20 32.70
N ASP A 67 -10.27 -12.76 33.44
CA ASP A 67 -10.17 -11.60 34.34
C ASP A 67 -10.01 -12.07 35.80
N PRO A 68 -8.78 -12.08 36.36
CA PRO A 68 -8.56 -12.46 37.75
C PRO A 68 -9.11 -11.43 38.75
N SER A 69 -9.37 -10.20 38.32
CA SER A 69 -9.62 -9.06 39.21
C SER A 69 -10.97 -9.10 39.92
N THR A 70 -11.92 -9.84 39.35
CA THR A 70 -13.29 -10.06 39.87
C THR A 70 -13.40 -11.29 40.76
N ASN A 71 -12.40 -12.18 40.76
CA ASN A 71 -12.43 -13.41 41.54
C ASN A 71 -11.94 -13.16 42.98
N PRO A 72 -12.73 -13.46 44.02
CA PRO A 72 -12.34 -13.25 45.42
C PRO A 72 -11.17 -14.13 45.89
N GLY A 73 -10.84 -15.20 45.15
CA GLY A 73 -9.70 -16.07 45.39
C GLY A 73 -8.39 -15.57 44.79
N PHE A 74 -8.41 -14.55 43.94
CA PHE A 74 -7.24 -13.99 43.29
C PHE A 74 -6.93 -12.56 43.76
N ALA A 75 -5.70 -12.12 43.47
CA ALA A 75 -5.26 -10.76 43.71
C ALA A 75 -6.18 -9.77 42.97
N PRO A 76 -6.57 -8.64 43.59
CA PRO A 76 -7.43 -7.62 42.99
C PRO A 76 -6.68 -6.75 41.96
N ILE A 77 -5.88 -7.35 41.07
CA ILE A 77 -5.15 -6.65 40.02
C ILE A 77 -6.02 -6.59 38.78
N LYS A 78 -6.37 -5.38 38.36
CA LYS A 78 -7.10 -5.13 37.12
C LYS A 78 -6.16 -5.11 35.92
N ASN A 79 -5.01 -4.45 36.05
CA ASN A 79 -4.04 -4.34 34.97
C ASN A 79 -2.62 -4.20 35.52
N ILE A 80 -1.64 -4.60 34.71
CA ILE A 80 -0.22 -4.34 34.93
C ILE A 80 0.31 -3.68 33.66
N THR A 81 1.07 -2.60 33.78
CA THR A 81 1.79 -2.00 32.65
C THR A 81 3.27 -1.85 32.99
N VAL A 82 4.10 -1.71 31.95
CA VAL A 82 5.52 -1.40 32.08
C VAL A 82 5.85 -0.14 31.27
N ASP A 83 6.85 0.62 31.69
CA ASP A 83 7.39 1.77 30.97
C ASP A 83 8.21 1.36 29.72
N TRP A 84 7.57 0.62 28.82
CA TRP A 84 8.13 0.20 27.55
C TRP A 84 7.11 0.36 26.42
N ALA A 85 7.54 0.98 25.32
CA ALA A 85 6.64 1.23 24.19
C ALA A 85 6.13 -0.09 23.59
N ASN A 86 4.84 -0.14 23.29
CA ASN A 86 4.16 -1.30 22.68
C ASN A 86 4.27 -2.59 23.50
N SER A 87 4.53 -2.49 24.81
CA SER A 87 4.44 -3.65 25.69
C SER A 87 2.99 -4.05 25.92
N THR A 88 2.72 -5.35 26.05
CA THR A 88 1.41 -5.88 26.45
C THR A 88 1.55 -6.72 27.71
N VAL A 89 0.54 -6.68 28.58
CA VAL A 89 0.42 -7.63 29.69
C VAL A 89 -0.95 -8.28 29.67
N GLU A 90 -0.95 -9.61 29.59
CA GLU A 90 -2.19 -10.40 29.53
C GLU A 90 -2.24 -11.43 30.66
N ALA A 91 -3.37 -11.53 31.35
CA ALA A 91 -3.62 -12.59 32.31
C ALA A 91 -4.08 -13.85 31.57
N ILE A 92 -3.25 -14.89 31.53
CA ILE A 92 -3.50 -16.07 30.68
C ILE A 92 -4.19 -17.21 31.44
N GLY A 93 -4.27 -17.13 32.77
CA GLY A 93 -5.01 -18.07 33.59
C GLY A 93 -4.39 -18.31 34.96
N ALA A 94 -4.96 -19.29 35.67
CA ALA A 94 -4.43 -19.80 36.93
C ALA A 94 -3.79 -21.18 36.72
N MET A 95 -2.47 -21.29 36.89
CA MET A 95 -1.74 -22.56 36.87
C MET A 95 -1.19 -22.86 38.26
N GLN A 96 -1.43 -24.07 38.78
CA GLN A 96 -0.95 -24.51 40.10
C GLN A 96 -1.30 -23.53 41.24
N GLY A 97 -2.47 -22.89 41.18
CA GLY A 97 -2.95 -21.95 42.20
C GLY A 97 -2.38 -20.53 42.10
N ARG A 98 -1.65 -20.19 41.03
CA ARG A 98 -1.07 -18.86 40.79
C ARG A 98 -1.62 -18.26 39.52
N VAL A 99 -1.96 -16.96 39.56
CA VAL A 99 -2.29 -16.21 38.35
C VAL A 99 -1.01 -15.92 37.58
N ARG A 100 -0.99 -16.24 36.29
CA ARG A 100 0.12 -15.91 35.37
C ARG A 100 -0.26 -14.71 34.50
N TYR A 101 0.62 -13.72 34.49
CA TYR A 101 0.61 -12.57 33.60
C TYR A 101 1.76 -12.69 32.60
N ASN A 102 1.47 -12.66 31.30
CA ASN A 102 2.51 -12.62 30.28
C ASN A 102 2.79 -11.17 29.91
N LEU A 103 4.01 -10.71 30.15
CA LEU A 103 4.50 -9.41 29.75
C LEU A 103 5.35 -9.56 28.48
N THR A 104 4.88 -9.00 27.36
CA THR A 104 5.64 -8.94 26.10
C THR A 104 6.25 -7.56 25.96
N MET A 105 7.58 -7.48 25.76
CA MET A 105 8.34 -6.23 25.60
C MET A 105 9.19 -6.28 24.32
N PRO A 106 8.62 -5.95 23.15
CA PRO A 106 9.35 -6.02 21.89
C PRO A 106 10.61 -5.13 21.87
N GLY A 107 11.76 -5.68 21.49
CA GLY A 107 13.05 -4.99 21.43
C GLY A 107 13.75 -4.78 22.78
N ALA A 108 13.18 -5.25 23.89
CA ALA A 108 13.70 -4.95 25.22
C ALA A 108 14.84 -5.87 25.71
N ALA A 109 15.36 -6.76 24.85
CA ALA A 109 16.32 -7.81 25.26
C ALA A 109 17.54 -7.28 26.05
N ASN A 110 18.02 -6.07 25.71
CA ASN A 110 19.16 -5.41 26.37
C ASN A 110 18.75 -4.30 27.35
N SER A 111 17.47 -4.18 27.67
CA SER A 111 16.88 -3.03 28.35
C SER A 111 15.90 -3.46 29.44
N LEU A 112 16.18 -4.50 30.22
CA LEU A 112 15.26 -5.01 31.25
C LEU A 112 15.46 -4.45 32.66
N THR A 113 16.57 -3.74 32.92
CA THR A 113 16.88 -3.16 34.24
C THR A 113 16.18 -1.82 34.47
N GLY A 114 15.80 -1.53 35.71
CA GLY A 114 15.18 -0.25 36.10
C GLY A 114 13.85 0.04 35.40
N ARG A 115 13.01 -0.98 35.24
CA ARG A 115 11.68 -0.85 34.63
C ARG A 115 10.64 -0.47 35.65
N THR A 116 9.77 0.48 35.31
CA THR A 116 8.60 0.85 36.12
C THR A 116 7.48 -0.13 35.81
N LEU A 117 7.14 -1.00 36.76
CA LEU A 117 5.85 -1.69 36.74
C LEU A 117 4.80 -0.82 37.41
N THR A 118 3.65 -0.67 36.75
CA THR A 118 2.46 -0.01 37.30
C THR A 118 1.37 -1.05 37.47
N PHE A 119 0.88 -1.20 38.70
CA PHE A 119 -0.24 -2.09 39.04
C PHE A 119 -1.47 -1.23 39.26
N THR A 120 -2.53 -1.47 38.47
CA THR A 120 -3.85 -0.87 38.69
C THR A 120 -4.76 -1.87 39.37
N PHE A 121 -5.36 -1.47 40.48
CA PHE A 121 -6.22 -2.35 41.28
C PHE A 121 -7.70 -2.22 40.90
N SER A 122 -8.46 -3.29 41.10
CA SER A 122 -9.89 -3.34 40.77
C SER A 122 -10.75 -2.53 41.74
N ASN A 123 -12.03 -2.36 41.40
CA ASN A 123 -13.04 -1.70 42.23
C ASN A 123 -13.65 -2.63 43.31
N ARG A 124 -12.95 -3.69 43.71
CA ARG A 124 -13.51 -4.73 44.59
C ARG A 124 -13.75 -4.19 46.01
N THR A 125 -15.00 -3.80 46.28
CA THR A 125 -15.42 -3.10 47.51
C THR A 125 -15.26 -3.89 48.81
N SER A 126 -15.08 -5.21 48.73
CA SER A 126 -14.78 -6.04 49.90
C SER A 126 -13.35 -5.85 50.43
N VAL A 127 -12.45 -5.28 49.62
CA VAL A 127 -11.07 -5.00 50.02
C VAL A 127 -11.04 -3.79 50.95
N ILE A 128 -10.34 -3.93 52.08
CA ILE A 128 -10.21 -2.89 53.11
C ILE A 128 -8.75 -2.46 53.19
N GLY A 129 -8.49 -1.15 53.08
CA GLY A 129 -7.15 -0.59 53.14
C GLY A 129 -6.30 -0.89 51.90
N ASP A 130 -4.99 -0.84 52.08
CA ASP A 130 -4.01 -0.95 51.01
C ASP A 130 -3.85 -2.38 50.48
N ILE A 131 -3.70 -2.48 49.16
CA ILE A 131 -3.20 -3.67 48.46
C ILE A 131 -1.71 -3.51 48.29
N ILE A 132 -0.93 -4.46 48.83
CA ILE A 132 0.53 -4.42 48.85
C ILE A 132 1.06 -5.43 47.84
N VAL A 133 1.89 -4.96 46.90
CA VAL A 133 2.59 -5.79 45.92
C VAL A 133 4.08 -5.81 46.26
N THR A 134 4.69 -6.98 46.28
CA THR A 134 6.13 -7.15 46.53
C THR A 134 6.77 -8.04 45.46
N MET A 135 7.85 -7.55 44.86
CA MET A 135 8.66 -8.27 43.86
C MET A 135 10.13 -8.13 44.24
N GLY A 136 10.76 -9.24 44.64
CA GLY A 136 12.10 -9.21 45.24
C GLY A 136 12.13 -8.35 46.51
N THR A 137 12.96 -7.32 46.55
CA THR A 137 13.08 -6.36 47.68
C THR A 137 12.27 -5.07 47.48
N LYS A 138 11.50 -4.99 46.38
CA LYS A 138 10.72 -3.81 46.01
C LYS A 138 9.26 -4.01 46.40
N THR A 139 8.65 -2.97 46.93
CA THR A 139 7.25 -2.98 47.37
C THR A 139 6.56 -1.69 46.93
N CYS A 140 5.29 -1.79 46.55
CA CYS A 140 4.40 -0.66 46.36
C CYS A 140 3.01 -0.98 46.94
N SER A 141 2.24 0.03 47.29
CA SER A 141 0.86 -0.13 47.75
C SER A 141 -0.05 0.99 47.25
N ALA A 142 -1.32 0.66 47.08
CA ALA A 142 -2.40 1.62 46.86
C ALA A 142 -3.76 0.99 47.24
N GLY A 143 -4.81 1.81 47.30
CA GLY A 143 -6.17 1.36 47.53
C GLY A 143 -6.84 0.76 46.29
N ILE A 144 -8.11 0.39 46.44
CA ILE A 144 -8.97 -0.01 45.31
C ILE A 144 -9.15 1.14 44.32
N ASN A 145 -9.27 0.84 43.03
CA ASN A 145 -9.32 1.83 41.93
C ASN A 145 -8.12 2.77 41.80
N GLU A 146 -7.06 2.56 42.58
CA GLU A 146 -5.83 3.32 42.48
C GLU A 146 -4.76 2.51 41.75
N SER A 147 -3.63 3.16 41.46
CA SER A 147 -2.47 2.51 40.89
C SER A 147 -1.24 2.73 41.77
N ALA A 148 -0.39 1.72 41.84
CA ALA A 148 0.89 1.77 42.52
C ALA A 148 2.01 1.41 41.56
N THR A 149 3.16 2.08 41.68
CA THR A 149 4.32 1.81 40.82
C THR A 149 5.51 1.31 41.63
N MET A 150 6.32 0.46 41.01
CA MET A 150 7.62 0.06 41.53
C MET A 150 8.65 -0.04 40.42
N GLN A 151 9.89 0.31 40.75
CA GLN A 151 11.06 0.17 39.88
C GLN A 151 11.74 -1.17 40.15
N VAL A 152 11.78 -2.05 39.15
CA VAL A 152 12.30 -3.42 39.23
C VAL A 152 13.27 -3.73 38.10
N ASP A 153 14.19 -4.66 38.36
CA ASP A 153 14.98 -5.27 37.31
C ASP A 153 14.25 -6.52 36.82
N LEU A 154 13.83 -6.51 35.56
CA LEU A 154 13.17 -7.64 34.93
C LEU A 154 14.20 -8.62 34.36
N THR A 155 13.80 -9.88 34.24
CA THR A 155 14.55 -10.93 33.56
C THR A 155 13.61 -11.65 32.60
N ALA A 156 14.13 -12.06 31.44
CA ALA A 156 13.35 -12.87 30.49
C ALA A 156 12.98 -14.21 31.13
N GLY A 157 11.75 -14.66 30.92
CA GLY A 157 11.18 -15.84 31.56
C GLY A 157 10.32 -15.51 32.79
N GLU A 158 10.10 -16.51 33.64
CA GLU A 158 9.19 -16.39 34.78
C GLU A 158 9.84 -15.67 35.97
N GLN A 159 9.11 -14.70 36.51
CA GLN A 159 9.43 -14.01 37.76
C GLN A 159 8.23 -14.04 38.69
N LEU A 160 8.48 -14.10 40.00
CA LEU A 160 7.41 -14.20 40.99
C LEU A 160 7.24 -12.88 41.75
N PHE A 161 5.99 -12.56 42.06
CA PHE A 161 5.64 -11.48 42.97
C PHE A 161 4.50 -11.90 43.88
N THR A 162 4.40 -11.28 45.05
CA THR A 162 3.35 -11.55 46.02
C THR A 162 2.42 -10.36 46.15
N VAL A 163 1.13 -10.62 46.29
CA VAL A 163 0.12 -9.61 46.56
C VAL A 163 -0.59 -9.94 47.86
N SER A 164 -0.63 -8.97 48.78
CA SER A 164 -1.27 -9.07 50.09
C SER A 164 -2.36 -8.00 50.22
N TRP A 165 -3.53 -8.37 50.72
CA TRP A 165 -4.66 -7.46 50.94
C TRP A 165 -5.56 -7.98 52.05
N ASN A 166 -6.39 -7.11 52.62
CA ASN A 166 -7.43 -7.50 53.55
C ASN A 166 -8.79 -7.56 52.83
N ASP A 167 -9.49 -8.68 52.92
CA ASP A 167 -10.79 -8.92 52.30
C ASP A 167 -11.84 -9.16 53.38
N ALA A 168 -12.72 -8.19 53.59
CA ALA A 168 -13.77 -8.21 54.62
C ALA A 168 -13.25 -8.60 56.03
N GLY A 169 -12.07 -8.12 56.41
CA GLY A 169 -11.43 -8.40 57.70
C GLY A 169 -10.46 -9.59 57.68
N THR A 170 -10.39 -10.36 56.59
CA THR A 170 -9.49 -11.52 56.45
C THR A 170 -8.25 -11.14 55.65
N GLN A 171 -7.07 -11.29 56.25
CA GLN A 171 -5.81 -11.10 55.53
C GLN A 171 -5.62 -12.22 54.49
N LYS A 172 -5.40 -11.83 53.23
CA LYS A 172 -5.09 -12.72 52.12
C LYS A 172 -3.70 -12.42 51.57
N THR A 173 -3.04 -13.43 51.05
CA THR A 173 -1.75 -13.29 50.34
C THR A 173 -1.66 -14.37 49.28
N VAL A 174 -1.31 -13.99 48.06
CA VAL A 174 -1.13 -14.91 46.92
C VAL A 174 0.18 -14.62 46.20
N THR A 175 0.76 -15.68 45.62
CA THR A 175 1.89 -15.55 44.71
C THR A 175 1.37 -15.54 43.28
N CYS A 176 1.79 -14.55 42.50
CA CYS A 176 1.53 -14.42 41.07
C CYS A 176 2.84 -14.63 40.30
N ALA A 177 2.71 -14.93 39.01
CA ALA A 177 3.83 -15.06 38.09
C ALA A 177 3.74 -14.00 37.00
N LEU A 178 4.85 -13.31 36.72
CA LEU A 178 5.06 -12.43 35.58
C LEU A 178 6.04 -13.11 34.63
N TYR A 179 5.58 -13.50 33.44
CA TYR A 179 6.40 -14.15 32.43
C TYR A 179 6.81 -13.14 31.36
N VAL A 180 8.09 -12.77 31.32
CA VAL A 180 8.60 -11.71 30.44
C VAL A 180 9.16 -12.30 29.15
N THR A 181 8.69 -11.81 28.00
CA THR A 181 9.24 -12.13 26.68
C THR A 181 9.73 -10.87 25.98
N THR A 182 10.85 -10.96 25.28
CA THR A 182 11.47 -9.84 24.56
C THR A 182 11.65 -10.15 23.08
N PRO A 183 10.55 -10.30 22.31
CA PRO A 183 10.66 -10.57 20.88
C PRO A 183 11.35 -9.41 20.16
N ASP A 184 11.91 -9.64 18.98
CA ASP A 184 12.38 -8.56 18.12
C ASP A 184 11.21 -7.64 17.74
N VAL A 185 11.47 -6.35 17.58
CA VAL A 185 10.46 -5.41 17.06
C VAL A 185 10.09 -5.85 15.65
N ALA A 186 8.79 -6.03 15.40
CA ALA A 186 8.29 -6.38 14.07
C ALA A 186 8.83 -5.38 13.04
N SER A 187 9.42 -5.90 11.96
CA SER A 187 9.98 -5.09 10.89
C SER A 187 9.84 -5.82 9.57
N VAL A 188 9.42 -5.08 8.56
CA VAL A 188 9.34 -5.51 7.16
C VAL A 188 10.54 -5.05 6.33
N GLU A 189 11.49 -4.35 6.96
CA GLU A 189 12.72 -3.91 6.31
C GLU A 189 13.65 -5.06 5.96
N LEU A 190 14.44 -4.85 4.92
CA LEU A 190 15.44 -5.79 4.44
C LEU A 190 16.83 -5.26 4.78
N THR A 191 17.69 -6.12 5.32
CA THR A 191 19.12 -5.82 5.48
C THR A 191 19.85 -5.93 4.14
N SER A 192 19.48 -6.89 3.29
CA SER A 192 20.03 -7.02 1.94
C SER A 192 19.15 -7.86 1.02
N LEU A 193 19.31 -7.64 -0.28
CA LEU A 193 18.76 -8.48 -1.35
C LEU A 193 19.82 -8.68 -2.43
N THR A 194 19.95 -9.91 -2.92
CA THR A 194 20.81 -10.23 -4.07
C THR A 194 20.02 -10.98 -5.15
N VAL A 195 20.39 -10.77 -6.41
CA VAL A 195 19.89 -11.54 -7.55
C VAL A 195 21.07 -12.14 -8.30
N ALA A 196 21.08 -13.47 -8.44
CA ALA A 196 22.19 -14.24 -9.01
C ALA A 196 23.54 -13.86 -8.38
N GLY A 197 23.56 -13.67 -7.05
CA GLY A 197 24.75 -13.27 -6.29
C GLY A 197 25.17 -11.81 -6.46
N THR A 198 24.47 -11.03 -7.30
CA THR A 198 24.72 -9.59 -7.47
C THR A 198 23.85 -8.81 -6.46
N PRO A 199 24.44 -7.91 -5.64
CA PRO A 199 23.66 -7.03 -4.77
C PRO A 199 22.65 -6.20 -5.56
N ALA A 200 21.43 -6.11 -5.05
CA ALA A 200 20.41 -5.22 -5.56
C ALA A 200 20.45 -3.89 -4.79
N THR A 201 20.37 -2.78 -5.51
CA THR A 201 20.34 -1.43 -4.92
C THR A 201 18.91 -1.12 -4.46
N PRO A 202 18.69 -0.79 -3.17
CA PRO A 202 17.39 -0.32 -2.69
C PRO A 202 17.11 1.09 -3.21
N ASP A 203 15.84 1.37 -3.51
CA ASP A 203 15.35 2.70 -3.77
C ASP A 203 13.92 2.85 -3.23
N SER A 204 13.49 4.10 -3.03
CA SER A 204 12.12 4.39 -2.63
C SER A 204 11.64 5.70 -3.22
N THR A 205 10.33 5.83 -3.39
CA THR A 205 9.72 7.06 -3.86
C THR A 205 8.38 7.27 -3.19
N THR A 206 8.17 8.48 -2.68
CA THR A 206 6.93 8.91 -2.06
C THR A 206 6.24 9.92 -2.95
N VAL A 207 5.04 9.58 -3.43
CA VAL A 207 4.21 10.50 -4.22
C VAL A 207 2.80 10.47 -3.65
N GLY A 208 2.33 11.64 -3.21
CA GLY A 208 0.99 11.79 -2.62
C GLY A 208 0.75 10.90 -1.41
N GLY A 209 1.69 10.91 -0.46
CA GLY A 209 1.61 10.16 0.78
C GLY A 209 1.89 8.65 0.65
N VAL A 210 1.99 8.10 -0.55
CA VAL A 210 2.27 6.67 -0.76
C VAL A 210 3.75 6.47 -1.07
N THR A 211 4.44 5.73 -0.20
CA THR A 211 5.84 5.32 -0.41
C THR A 211 5.91 3.94 -1.03
N ARG A 212 6.75 3.78 -2.05
CA ARG A 212 6.98 2.52 -2.76
C ARG A 212 8.45 2.20 -2.74
N TYR A 213 8.75 0.90 -2.64
CA TYR A 213 10.10 0.41 -2.45
C TYR A 213 10.52 -0.49 -3.60
N SER A 214 11.77 -0.39 -4.03
CA SER A 214 12.31 -1.24 -5.09
C SER A 214 13.73 -1.70 -4.79
N TYR A 215 14.11 -2.79 -5.45
CA TYR A 215 15.46 -3.36 -5.45
C TYR A 215 15.85 -3.71 -6.88
N THR A 216 16.89 -3.07 -7.39
CA THR A 216 17.38 -3.30 -8.76
C THR A 216 18.76 -3.93 -8.75
N ALA A 217 18.89 -5.13 -9.32
CA ALA A 217 20.18 -5.79 -9.52
C ALA A 217 20.71 -5.57 -10.95
N THR A 218 21.92 -5.02 -11.08
CA THR A 218 22.59 -4.87 -12.39
C THR A 218 23.75 -5.84 -12.49
N LEU A 219 23.51 -6.97 -13.16
CA LEU A 219 24.49 -8.04 -13.32
C LEU A 219 25.63 -7.58 -14.25
N PRO A 220 26.88 -8.07 -14.06
CA PRO A 220 28.03 -7.64 -14.85
C PRO A 220 27.89 -7.89 -16.35
N THR A 221 28.54 -7.06 -17.16
CA THR A 221 28.66 -7.28 -18.61
C THR A 221 29.29 -8.65 -18.90
N GLY A 222 28.76 -9.35 -19.90
CA GLY A 222 29.19 -10.71 -20.26
C GLY A 222 28.42 -11.82 -19.55
N THR A 223 27.57 -11.50 -18.57
CA THR A 223 26.63 -12.46 -17.98
C THR A 223 25.72 -13.05 -19.06
N ALA A 224 25.59 -14.39 -19.07
CA ALA A 224 24.71 -15.07 -20.01
C ALA A 224 23.23 -14.71 -19.77
N THR A 225 22.47 -14.58 -20.84
CA THR A 225 21.06 -14.17 -20.79
C THR A 225 20.20 -15.16 -20.00
N THR A 226 20.59 -16.43 -20.03
CA THR A 226 19.94 -17.55 -19.34
C THR A 226 20.04 -17.47 -17.82
N VAL A 227 20.95 -16.66 -17.27
CA VAL A 227 21.01 -16.38 -15.82
C VAL A 227 19.73 -15.68 -15.36
N LEU A 228 19.13 -14.84 -16.21
CA LEU A 228 17.85 -14.18 -15.90
C LEU A 228 16.64 -15.09 -16.09
N ASP A 229 16.76 -16.24 -16.76
CA ASP A 229 15.65 -17.20 -16.90
C ASP A 229 15.42 -18.00 -15.61
N ALA A 230 16.47 -18.19 -14.81
CA ALA A 230 16.45 -19.01 -13.60
C ALA A 230 17.40 -18.43 -12.52
N ALA A 231 17.18 -17.18 -12.14
CA ALA A 231 18.00 -16.53 -11.12
C ALA A 231 17.69 -17.05 -9.71
N THR A 232 18.70 -16.99 -8.83
CA THR A 232 18.51 -17.14 -7.38
C THR A 232 18.36 -15.77 -6.74
N VAL A 233 17.28 -15.54 -5.99
CA VAL A 233 17.07 -14.34 -5.19
C VAL A 233 17.28 -14.70 -3.73
N VAL A 234 18.21 -14.03 -3.05
CA VAL A 234 18.46 -14.19 -1.62
C VAL A 234 18.11 -12.91 -0.91
N VAL A 235 17.24 -13.01 0.09
CA VAL A 235 16.73 -11.89 0.87
C VAL A 235 17.05 -12.09 2.34
N VAL A 236 17.64 -11.08 2.97
CA VAL A 236 17.92 -11.08 4.41
C VAL A 236 17.03 -10.02 5.07
N PRO A 237 15.95 -10.41 5.78
CA PRO A 237 15.13 -9.46 6.54
C PRO A 237 15.89 -8.92 7.75
N GLN A 238 15.51 -7.72 8.20
CA GLN A 238 15.95 -7.19 9.48
C GLN A 238 15.38 -8.00 10.64
N ASN A 239 14.09 -8.38 10.56
CA ASN A 239 13.47 -9.25 11.55
C ASN A 239 13.46 -10.70 11.07
N SER A 240 14.16 -11.57 11.80
CA SER A 240 14.30 -12.99 11.44
C SER A 240 13.00 -13.78 11.48
N SER A 241 11.92 -13.26 12.09
CA SER A 241 10.59 -13.88 12.09
C SER A 241 9.76 -13.54 10.85
N ALA A 242 10.16 -12.53 10.06
CA ALA A 242 9.45 -12.13 8.85
C ALA A 242 9.26 -13.31 7.88
N THR A 243 8.15 -13.28 7.18
CA THR A 243 7.78 -14.21 6.11
C THR A 243 7.71 -13.47 4.79
N MET A 244 7.90 -14.18 3.68
CA MET A 244 8.05 -13.56 2.37
C MET A 244 7.39 -14.38 1.26
N THR A 245 6.80 -13.71 0.30
CA THR A 245 6.34 -14.30 -0.96
C THR A 245 6.88 -13.52 -2.15
N LEU A 246 7.16 -14.20 -3.26
CA LEU A 246 7.65 -13.58 -4.49
C LEU A 246 6.68 -13.90 -5.62
N LYS A 247 6.11 -12.87 -6.23
CA LYS A 247 5.09 -12.96 -7.28
C LYS A 247 5.57 -12.34 -8.60
N ASN A 248 5.02 -12.83 -9.69
CA ASN A 248 5.10 -12.21 -11.00
C ASN A 248 4.20 -10.97 -11.03
N SER A 249 4.37 -10.14 -12.07
CA SER A 249 3.54 -8.94 -12.28
C SER A 249 2.05 -9.25 -12.40
N ASP A 250 1.67 -10.46 -12.83
CA ASP A 250 0.28 -10.93 -12.92
C ASP A 250 -0.28 -11.46 -11.58
N GLY A 251 0.47 -11.35 -10.49
CA GLY A 251 0.10 -11.82 -9.15
C GLY A 251 0.31 -13.31 -8.91
N THR A 252 0.71 -14.09 -9.92
CA THR A 252 1.03 -15.52 -9.75
C THR A 252 2.33 -15.70 -8.96
N VAL A 253 2.48 -16.83 -8.27
CA VAL A 253 3.71 -17.14 -7.53
C VAL A 253 4.88 -17.30 -8.51
N ALA A 254 5.91 -16.47 -8.36
CA ALA A 254 7.11 -16.55 -9.19
C ALA A 254 8.04 -17.68 -8.75
N ALA A 255 8.17 -17.89 -7.45
CA ALA A 255 8.94 -18.97 -6.86
C ALA A 255 8.52 -19.22 -5.39
N THR A 256 8.71 -20.44 -4.91
CA THR A 256 8.57 -20.77 -3.49
C THR A 256 9.88 -20.49 -2.75
N GLY A 257 9.82 -19.65 -1.73
CA GLY A 257 10.97 -19.31 -0.89
C GLY A 257 11.25 -20.40 0.14
N SER A 258 12.54 -20.65 0.41
CA SER A 258 12.99 -21.47 1.54
C SER A 258 13.77 -20.62 2.53
N LYS A 259 13.51 -20.79 3.82
CA LYS A 259 14.17 -20.03 4.89
C LYS A 259 15.24 -20.88 5.54
N ALA A 260 16.47 -20.37 5.57
CA ALA A 260 17.60 -21.00 6.25
C ALA A 260 18.55 -19.93 6.78
N ASN A 261 19.05 -20.10 8.01
CA ASN A 261 20.05 -19.22 8.62
C ASN A 261 19.68 -17.72 8.57
N GLY A 262 18.41 -17.39 8.78
CA GLY A 262 17.93 -16.00 8.77
C GLY A 262 17.78 -15.37 7.38
N ALA A 263 17.98 -16.12 6.29
CA ALA A 263 17.77 -15.67 4.92
C ALA A 263 16.65 -16.46 4.22
N TYR A 264 15.93 -15.79 3.33
CA TYR A 264 15.01 -16.40 2.37
C TYR A 264 15.68 -16.56 1.02
N THR A 265 15.60 -17.75 0.44
CA THR A 265 16.11 -18.06 -0.90
C THR A 265 14.98 -18.48 -1.82
N PHE A 266 14.80 -17.76 -2.92
CA PHE A 266 13.91 -18.09 -4.02
C PHE A 266 14.77 -18.54 -5.21
N SER A 267 14.55 -19.77 -5.69
CA SER A 267 15.29 -20.32 -6.83
C SER A 267 14.43 -20.30 -8.10
N ASN A 268 15.07 -20.35 -9.27
CA ASN A 268 14.41 -20.41 -10.58
C ASN A 268 13.49 -19.20 -10.88
N VAL A 269 13.90 -18.01 -10.45
CA VAL A 269 13.15 -16.78 -10.70
C VAL A 269 13.46 -16.25 -12.10
N ASN A 270 12.44 -16.12 -12.95
CA ASN A 270 12.59 -15.63 -14.32
C ASN A 270 12.40 -14.11 -14.41
N PHE A 271 13.49 -13.34 -14.45
CA PHE A 271 13.50 -11.89 -14.65
C PHE A 271 13.41 -11.46 -16.13
N ASN A 272 13.61 -12.38 -17.09
CA ASN A 272 13.26 -12.09 -18.49
C ASN A 272 11.74 -11.99 -18.68
N ALA A 273 10.94 -12.60 -17.80
CA ALA A 273 9.49 -12.46 -17.71
C ALA A 273 9.04 -11.25 -16.86
N GLY A 274 9.87 -10.21 -16.74
CA GLY A 274 9.50 -8.96 -16.06
C GLY A 274 9.89 -8.86 -14.58
N THR A 275 9.56 -7.71 -14.00
CA THR A 275 9.72 -7.38 -12.58
C THR A 275 8.92 -8.34 -11.69
N LYS A 276 9.33 -8.45 -10.42
CA LYS A 276 8.70 -9.30 -9.41
C LYS A 276 8.27 -8.47 -8.21
N THR A 277 7.18 -8.86 -7.57
CA THR A 277 6.74 -8.26 -6.30
C THR A 277 7.14 -9.18 -5.16
N LEU A 278 8.01 -8.70 -4.27
CA LEU A 278 8.37 -9.36 -3.02
C LEU A 278 7.53 -8.76 -1.89
N THR A 279 6.59 -9.54 -1.36
CA THR A 279 5.80 -9.16 -0.19
C THR A 279 6.48 -9.68 1.07
N VAL A 280 6.76 -8.79 2.03
CA VAL A 280 7.34 -9.10 3.34
C VAL A 280 6.30 -8.84 4.42
N THR A 281 6.04 -9.83 5.28
CA THR A 281 5.08 -9.73 6.37
C THR A 281 5.74 -10.10 7.70
N CYS A 282 5.57 -9.26 8.72
CA CYS A 282 6.08 -9.47 10.07
C CYS A 282 5.08 -8.95 11.10
N GLY A 283 4.40 -9.87 11.82
CA GLY A 283 3.25 -9.50 12.64
C GLY A 283 2.14 -8.91 11.76
N ASP A 284 1.60 -7.76 12.16
CA ASP A 284 0.58 -7.03 11.40
C ASP A 284 1.15 -6.13 10.30
N LEU A 285 2.48 -5.99 10.23
CA LEU A 285 3.15 -5.18 9.20
C LEU A 285 3.29 -5.98 7.91
N THR A 286 2.95 -5.36 6.79
CA THR A 286 3.20 -5.89 5.44
C THR A 286 3.79 -4.80 4.55
N ARG A 287 4.74 -5.17 3.68
CA ARG A 287 5.31 -4.26 2.69
C ARG A 287 5.68 -5.00 1.40
N ASP A 288 5.39 -4.36 0.28
CA ASP A 288 5.79 -4.83 -1.04
C ASP A 288 7.04 -4.11 -1.56
N TYR A 289 7.93 -4.90 -2.16
CA TYR A 289 9.14 -4.44 -2.84
C TYR A 289 9.12 -4.88 -4.30
N GLN A 290 9.31 -3.94 -5.22
CA GLN A 290 9.51 -4.25 -6.63
C GLN A 290 10.96 -4.71 -6.86
N VAL A 291 11.16 -5.94 -7.32
CA VAL A 291 12.48 -6.53 -7.55
C VAL A 291 12.71 -6.70 -9.05
N SER A 292 13.78 -6.11 -9.57
CA SER A 292 14.16 -6.21 -10.98
C SER A 292 15.63 -6.63 -11.12
N ALA A 293 15.95 -7.21 -12.27
CA ALA A 293 17.32 -7.57 -12.62
C ALA A 293 17.60 -7.33 -14.10
N SER A 294 18.80 -6.83 -14.40
CA SER A 294 19.26 -6.55 -15.75
C SER A 294 20.74 -6.93 -15.90
N ILE A 295 21.25 -6.93 -17.14
CA ILE A 295 22.67 -7.17 -17.42
C ILE A 295 23.25 -5.92 -18.05
N SER A 296 24.31 -5.38 -17.43
CA SER A 296 24.97 -4.15 -17.86
C SER A 296 25.47 -4.23 -19.30
N GLY A 297 25.26 -3.16 -20.07
CA GLY A 297 25.69 -3.03 -21.45
C GLY A 297 24.83 -3.78 -22.48
N ARG A 298 23.76 -4.47 -22.05
CA ARG A 298 22.79 -5.07 -22.97
C ARG A 298 21.72 -4.07 -23.37
N LYS A 299 21.19 -4.24 -24.58
CA LYS A 299 19.96 -3.58 -25.03
C LYS A 299 18.80 -4.57 -25.01
N VAL A 300 17.61 -4.10 -24.66
CA VAL A 300 16.35 -4.85 -24.73
C VAL A 300 15.38 -4.17 -25.70
N ASN A 301 14.44 -4.95 -26.25
CA ASN A 301 13.35 -4.38 -27.04
C ASN A 301 12.16 -4.12 -26.11
N VAL A 302 11.48 -3.00 -26.32
CA VAL A 302 10.16 -2.72 -25.74
C VAL A 302 9.22 -2.28 -26.86
N TYR A 303 7.92 -2.48 -26.65
CA TYR A 303 6.86 -2.13 -27.59
C TYR A 303 6.03 -1.02 -26.95
N ILE A 304 6.23 0.23 -27.37
CA ILE A 304 5.63 1.41 -26.76
C ILE A 304 4.52 2.01 -27.64
N ALA A 305 3.46 2.53 -27.01
CA ALA A 305 2.39 3.24 -27.69
C ALA A 305 1.78 4.38 -26.85
N ILE A 306 1.25 5.42 -27.52
CA ILE A 306 0.47 6.50 -26.91
C ILE A 306 -1.00 6.35 -27.32
N ARG A 307 -1.88 6.19 -26.32
CA ARG A 307 -3.31 5.89 -26.49
C ARG A 307 -4.14 7.11 -26.09
N THR A 308 -4.70 7.79 -27.08
CA THR A 308 -5.52 9.00 -26.91
C THR A 308 -6.96 8.83 -27.40
N TYR A 309 -7.39 7.61 -27.74
CA TYR A 309 -8.76 7.35 -28.21
C TYR A 309 -9.84 7.77 -27.19
N THR A 310 -9.52 7.69 -25.90
CA THR A 310 -10.33 8.18 -24.76
C THR A 310 -10.59 9.69 -24.81
N VAL A 311 -9.66 10.48 -25.38
CA VAL A 311 -9.85 11.92 -25.58
C VAL A 311 -11.01 12.15 -26.54
N SER A 312 -11.01 11.44 -27.68
CA SER A 312 -12.09 11.53 -28.66
C SER A 312 -13.43 11.09 -28.05
N ASP A 313 -13.44 9.97 -27.32
CA ASP A 313 -14.65 9.48 -26.65
C ASP A 313 -15.22 10.52 -25.66
N TRP A 314 -14.37 11.11 -24.82
CA TRP A 314 -14.78 12.11 -23.83
C TRP A 314 -15.26 13.40 -24.52
N LEU A 315 -14.54 13.87 -25.54
CA LEU A 315 -14.89 15.07 -26.30
C LEU A 315 -16.21 14.94 -27.04
N ASP A 316 -16.53 13.75 -27.55
CA ASP A 316 -17.77 13.52 -28.30
C ASP A 316 -18.99 13.52 -27.38
N GLY A 317 -18.86 13.02 -26.14
CA GLY A 317 -19.72 13.33 -24.99
C GLY A 317 -21.22 13.00 -25.07
N THR A 318 -21.72 12.63 -26.24
CA THR A 318 -23.16 12.64 -26.58
C THR A 318 -23.59 11.40 -27.37
N SER A 319 -22.67 10.53 -27.78
CA SER A 319 -23.01 9.41 -28.64
C SER A 319 -23.59 8.25 -27.83
N SER A 320 -24.88 8.02 -28.04
CA SER A 320 -25.57 6.75 -27.82
C SER A 320 -25.26 5.75 -28.95
N THR A 321 -24.20 5.97 -29.73
CA THR A 321 -23.78 5.07 -30.79
C THR A 321 -22.79 4.06 -30.23
N SER A 322 -22.77 2.88 -30.85
CA SER A 322 -21.97 1.70 -30.48
C SER A 322 -20.45 1.87 -30.60
N ALA A 323 -19.94 3.10 -30.71
CA ALA A 323 -18.54 3.43 -30.98
C ALA A 323 -17.76 3.96 -29.76
N ASN A 324 -18.43 4.37 -28.68
CA ASN A 324 -17.77 4.87 -27.47
C ASN A 324 -17.39 3.72 -26.52
N TYR A 325 -16.17 3.77 -25.97
CA TYR A 325 -15.62 2.75 -25.09
C TYR A 325 -16.02 2.92 -23.62
N TYR A 326 -16.44 4.13 -23.23
CA TYR A 326 -16.83 4.46 -21.85
C TYR A 326 -17.91 5.55 -21.81
N ASN A 327 -18.84 5.45 -20.85
CA ASN A 327 -19.91 6.44 -20.67
C ASN A 327 -19.54 7.44 -19.57
N TYR A 328 -18.81 8.49 -19.93
CA TYR A 328 -18.28 9.47 -18.97
C TYR A 328 -19.38 10.22 -18.21
N VAL A 329 -20.44 10.68 -18.91
CA VAL A 329 -21.55 11.41 -18.29
C VAL A 329 -22.28 10.54 -17.26
N ALA A 330 -22.63 9.31 -17.61
CA ALA A 330 -23.33 8.41 -16.68
C ALA A 330 -22.48 8.01 -15.46
N ASN A 331 -21.15 8.04 -15.60
CA ASN A 331 -20.22 7.75 -14.51
C ASN A 331 -19.73 9.02 -13.77
N GLY A 332 -20.29 10.20 -14.08
CA GLY A 332 -20.00 11.43 -13.35
C GLY A 332 -18.70 12.14 -13.72
N TYR A 333 -18.10 11.80 -14.87
CA TYR A 333 -16.82 12.37 -15.34
C TYR A 333 -16.96 13.49 -16.37
N GLY A 334 -18.19 13.95 -16.61
CA GLY A 334 -18.47 15.02 -17.56
C GLY A 334 -18.29 14.60 -19.01
N SER A 335 -18.09 15.59 -19.88
CA SER A 335 -17.83 15.39 -21.31
C SER A 335 -17.25 16.64 -21.97
N GLY A 336 -16.86 16.55 -23.24
CA GLY A 336 -16.46 17.70 -24.05
C GLY A 336 -17.50 18.80 -24.20
N ALA A 337 -18.75 18.58 -23.82
CA ALA A 337 -19.76 19.65 -23.71
C ALA A 337 -19.47 20.62 -22.56
N ASP A 338 -18.65 20.22 -21.59
CA ASP A 338 -18.25 21.05 -20.45
C ASP A 338 -17.17 22.09 -20.84
N ILE A 339 -16.52 21.91 -22.00
CA ILE A 339 -15.57 22.88 -22.56
C ILE A 339 -16.32 23.92 -23.39
N SER A 340 -16.55 25.09 -22.80
CA SER A 340 -17.23 26.21 -23.48
C SER A 340 -16.35 26.91 -24.53
N ASP A 341 -15.02 26.83 -24.39
CA ASP A 341 -14.07 27.38 -25.37
C ASP A 341 -13.83 26.38 -26.52
N THR A 342 -14.37 26.69 -27.69
CA THR A 342 -14.21 25.87 -28.90
C THR A 342 -12.77 25.81 -29.40
N THR A 343 -11.95 26.83 -29.11
CA THR A 343 -10.52 26.83 -29.43
C THR A 343 -9.80 25.79 -28.61
N GLU A 344 -10.10 25.74 -27.31
CA GLU A 344 -9.53 24.77 -26.38
C GLU A 344 -9.94 23.34 -26.73
N ARG A 345 -11.23 23.13 -27.01
CA ARG A 345 -11.72 21.84 -27.49
C ARG A 345 -11.01 21.37 -28.77
N THR A 346 -10.78 22.28 -29.72
CA THR A 346 -10.08 21.97 -30.97
C THR A 346 -8.60 21.66 -30.73
N ARG A 347 -7.95 22.42 -29.83
CA ARG A 347 -6.55 22.22 -29.43
C ARG A 347 -6.32 20.82 -28.85
N ILE A 348 -7.16 20.42 -27.90
CA ILE A 348 -7.10 19.09 -27.25
C ILE A 348 -7.23 17.98 -28.29
N ALA A 349 -8.23 18.05 -29.17
CA ALA A 349 -8.43 17.06 -30.23
C ALA A 349 -7.25 16.98 -31.22
N ALA A 350 -6.68 18.13 -31.59
CA ALA A 350 -5.54 18.19 -32.50
C ALA A 350 -4.28 17.57 -31.88
N ILE A 351 -3.96 17.90 -30.63
CA ILE A 351 -2.79 17.34 -29.93
C ILE A 351 -2.94 15.84 -29.71
N ALA A 352 -4.13 15.38 -29.30
CA ALA A 352 -4.43 13.96 -29.16
C ALA A 352 -4.21 13.19 -30.47
N THR A 353 -4.57 13.79 -31.61
CA THR A 353 -4.37 13.23 -32.95
C THR A 353 -2.90 13.17 -33.33
N GLU A 354 -2.12 14.22 -33.05
CA GLU A 354 -0.68 14.25 -33.34
C GLU A 354 0.09 13.22 -32.50
N LEU A 355 -0.22 13.10 -31.21
CA LEU A 355 0.43 12.14 -30.31
C LEU A 355 0.27 10.69 -30.78
N GLN A 356 -0.91 10.32 -31.27
CA GLN A 356 -1.17 8.95 -31.73
C GLN A 356 -0.69 8.65 -33.15
N ARG A 357 -0.31 9.65 -33.94
CA ARG A 357 0.07 9.47 -35.35
C ARG A 357 1.19 8.44 -35.53
N TYR A 358 2.05 8.30 -34.52
CA TYR A 358 3.15 7.34 -34.49
C TYR A 358 2.68 5.90 -34.33
N ASN A 359 1.54 5.69 -33.67
CA ASN A 359 0.87 4.39 -33.55
C ASN A 359 0.08 4.00 -34.80
N THR A 360 -0.15 4.93 -35.73
CA THR A 360 -0.98 4.72 -36.93
C THR A 360 -0.19 4.77 -38.24
N ARG A 361 1.15 4.86 -38.19
CA ARG A 361 2.06 4.95 -39.37
C ARG A 361 1.87 3.84 -40.41
N THR A 362 1.32 2.70 -40.01
CA THR A 362 1.04 1.54 -40.86
C THR A 362 -0.42 1.46 -41.32
N ASN A 363 -1.16 2.58 -41.28
CA ASN A 363 -2.62 2.63 -41.45
C ASN A 363 -3.39 1.76 -40.43
N THR A 364 -2.79 1.59 -39.25
CA THR A 364 -3.35 0.80 -38.15
C THR A 364 -4.22 1.67 -37.26
N LEU A 365 -5.29 1.11 -36.73
CA LEU A 365 -6.13 1.78 -35.73
C LEU A 365 -5.37 1.95 -34.41
N ASN A 366 -5.41 3.16 -33.81
CA ASN A 366 -4.97 3.39 -32.42
C ASN A 366 -6.08 3.10 -31.39
N THR A 367 -7.21 2.58 -31.86
CA THR A 367 -8.33 2.19 -31.01
C THR A 367 -8.23 0.70 -30.63
N PRO A 368 -8.90 0.28 -29.54
CA PRO A 368 -8.99 -1.12 -29.18
C PRO A 368 -9.53 -2.00 -30.32
N ILE A 369 -8.93 -3.18 -30.54
CA ILE A 369 -9.46 -4.21 -31.46
C ILE A 369 -10.27 -5.28 -30.73
N SER A 370 -10.13 -5.35 -29.40
CA SER A 370 -10.88 -6.26 -28.54
C SER A 370 -10.93 -5.71 -27.12
N THR A 371 -11.97 -6.11 -26.40
CA THR A 371 -12.29 -5.69 -25.04
C THR A 371 -12.57 -6.93 -24.19
N SER A 372 -11.86 -7.06 -23.07
CA SER A 372 -12.13 -8.12 -22.09
C SER A 372 -13.47 -7.89 -21.38
N SER A 373 -13.92 -8.88 -20.60
CA SER A 373 -15.08 -8.76 -19.71
C SER A 373 -14.96 -7.61 -18.71
N ASN A 374 -13.73 -7.21 -18.37
CA ASN A 374 -13.44 -6.13 -17.42
C ASN A 374 -13.11 -4.82 -18.15
N ASN A 375 -13.52 -4.66 -19.42
CA ASN A 375 -13.21 -3.52 -20.29
C ASN A 375 -11.72 -3.25 -20.56
N ARG A 376 -10.79 -4.10 -20.11
CA ARG A 376 -9.37 -4.00 -20.47
C ARG A 376 -9.19 -4.19 -21.97
N ARG A 377 -8.33 -3.37 -22.57
CA ARG A 377 -8.23 -3.22 -24.03
C ARG A 377 -7.04 -3.96 -24.62
N ILE A 378 -7.25 -4.59 -25.78
CA ILE A 378 -6.20 -5.17 -26.64
C ILE A 378 -6.08 -4.30 -27.89
N PHE A 379 -4.84 -4.02 -28.30
CA PHE A 379 -4.52 -3.21 -29.48
C PHE A 379 -3.87 -4.07 -30.56
N ALA A 380 -3.90 -3.60 -31.80
CA ALA A 380 -3.24 -4.28 -32.91
C ALA A 380 -1.71 -4.27 -32.72
N ALA A 381 -1.01 -5.33 -33.15
CA ALA A 381 0.43 -5.47 -32.90
C ALA A 381 1.27 -4.41 -33.60
N ASP A 382 0.86 -4.07 -34.81
CA ASP A 382 1.39 -3.01 -35.68
C ASP A 382 1.12 -1.59 -35.14
N SER A 383 0.25 -1.43 -34.14
CA SER A 383 0.07 -0.14 -33.46
C SER A 383 1.20 0.21 -32.48
N TYR A 384 2.10 -0.72 -32.18
CA TYR A 384 3.22 -0.49 -31.25
C TYR A 384 4.50 -0.11 -31.99
N CYS A 385 5.20 0.89 -31.46
CA CYS A 385 6.55 1.23 -31.90
C CYS A 385 7.56 0.36 -31.16
N ARG A 386 8.40 -0.37 -31.90
CA ARG A 386 9.52 -1.11 -31.31
C ARG A 386 10.66 -0.14 -30.97
N LEU A 387 10.96 -0.01 -29.68
CA LEU A 387 12.05 0.79 -29.17
C LEU A 387 13.16 -0.10 -28.60
N ARG A 388 14.42 0.25 -28.87
CA ARG A 388 15.60 -0.44 -28.31
C ARG A 388 16.24 0.43 -27.23
N VAL A 389 16.21 -0.04 -25.99
CA VAL A 389 16.64 0.69 -24.79
C VAL A 389 17.73 -0.08 -24.05
N ASP A 390 18.51 0.59 -23.19
CA ASP A 390 19.45 -0.12 -22.31
C ASP A 390 18.70 -1.00 -21.32
N ALA A 391 19.21 -2.21 -21.09
CA ALA A 391 18.70 -3.09 -20.04
C ALA A 391 18.86 -2.40 -18.69
N GLY A 392 17.82 -2.44 -17.85
CA GLY A 392 17.79 -1.68 -16.60
C GLY A 392 17.22 -0.27 -16.74
N SER A 393 16.92 0.21 -17.95
CA SER A 393 16.18 1.47 -18.14
C SER A 393 14.80 1.39 -17.52
N SER A 394 14.25 2.54 -17.11
CA SER A 394 12.88 2.62 -16.62
C SER A 394 11.87 2.85 -17.75
N VAL A 395 10.59 2.63 -17.47
CA VAL A 395 9.49 2.96 -18.39
C VAL A 395 9.51 4.46 -18.74
N MET A 396 9.88 5.33 -17.80
CA MET A 396 10.05 6.76 -18.03
C MET A 396 11.21 7.04 -19.00
N SER A 397 12.36 6.37 -18.81
CA SER A 397 13.48 6.51 -19.76
C SER A 397 13.09 6.03 -21.16
N ALA A 398 12.32 4.95 -21.27
CA ALA A 398 11.79 4.46 -22.54
C ALA A 398 10.83 5.47 -23.18
N LEU A 399 9.92 6.09 -22.41
CA LEU A 399 9.05 7.16 -22.90
C LEU A 399 9.88 8.34 -23.41
N LYS A 400 10.83 8.85 -22.63
CA LYS A 400 11.65 10.01 -23.03
C LYS A 400 12.46 9.73 -24.30
N GLN A 401 12.99 8.52 -24.44
CA GLN A 401 13.67 8.11 -25.66
C GLN A 401 12.70 8.04 -26.85
N PHE A 402 11.51 7.49 -26.67
CA PHE A 402 10.46 7.47 -27.71
C PHE A 402 10.06 8.88 -28.15
N LEU A 403 9.71 9.75 -27.19
CA LEU A 403 9.29 11.12 -27.48
C LEU A 403 10.39 11.90 -28.22
N ALA A 404 11.65 11.76 -27.79
CA ALA A 404 12.78 12.40 -28.46
C ALA A 404 13.00 11.90 -29.91
N GLN A 405 12.80 10.60 -30.17
CA GLN A 405 12.88 10.03 -31.53
C GLN A 405 11.79 10.56 -32.46
N GLU A 406 10.63 10.88 -31.89
CA GLU A 406 9.44 11.30 -32.63
C GLU A 406 9.20 12.81 -32.60
N GLY A 407 10.11 13.60 -32.02
CA GLY A 407 9.95 15.06 -31.93
C GLY A 407 8.76 15.50 -31.07
N LEU A 408 8.41 14.69 -30.08
CA LEU A 408 7.38 14.94 -29.08
C LEU A 408 8.01 15.37 -27.74
N TYR A 409 7.18 15.93 -26.87
CA TYR A 409 7.62 16.53 -25.61
C TYR A 409 6.72 16.09 -24.46
N GLU A 410 7.32 15.97 -23.28
CA GLU A 410 6.63 15.79 -22.01
C GLU A 410 7.02 16.87 -21.01
N THR A 411 6.17 17.06 -20.01
CA THR A 411 6.42 17.90 -18.85
C THR A 411 6.11 17.11 -17.58
N GLY A 412 7.03 17.13 -16.62
CA GLY A 412 6.84 16.58 -15.27
C GLY A 412 7.70 15.35 -14.96
N SER A 413 8.38 14.73 -15.94
CA SER A 413 9.09 13.46 -15.72
C SER A 413 10.12 13.48 -14.61
N GLU A 414 10.69 14.65 -14.29
CA GLU A 414 11.58 14.86 -13.15
C GLU A 414 10.95 14.53 -11.79
N ASN A 415 9.62 14.56 -11.71
CA ASN A 415 8.83 14.21 -10.52
C ASN A 415 8.31 12.76 -10.58
N ASN A 416 8.81 11.94 -11.49
CA ASN A 416 8.30 10.58 -11.75
C ASN A 416 6.80 10.58 -12.12
N TYR A 417 6.36 11.64 -12.79
CA TYR A 417 4.98 11.92 -13.17
C TYR A 417 4.95 12.56 -14.56
N ILE A 418 3.86 12.43 -15.31
CA ILE A 418 3.70 13.13 -16.59
C ILE A 418 2.48 14.04 -16.47
N SER A 419 2.71 15.34 -16.31
CA SER A 419 1.64 16.34 -16.27
C SER A 419 1.12 16.64 -17.66
N TYR A 420 1.98 16.67 -18.68
CA TYR A 420 1.62 17.05 -20.05
C TYR A 420 2.41 16.25 -21.09
N MET A 421 1.80 15.95 -22.24
CA MET A 421 2.52 15.51 -23.44
C MET A 421 1.99 16.20 -24.70
N GLY A 422 2.85 16.42 -25.69
CA GLY A 422 2.44 17.04 -26.94
C GLY A 422 3.52 17.16 -28.00
N ASN A 423 3.24 17.97 -29.02
CA ASN A 423 4.12 18.22 -30.17
C ASN A 423 4.94 19.52 -30.04
N GLY A 424 4.96 20.12 -28.85
CA GLY A 424 5.80 21.26 -28.49
C GLY A 424 5.95 21.39 -26.98
N THR A 425 6.76 22.36 -26.55
CA THR A 425 7.05 22.63 -25.12
C THR A 425 6.13 23.68 -24.49
N ALA A 426 5.35 24.38 -25.30
CA ALA A 426 4.35 25.33 -24.80
C ALA A 426 3.09 24.59 -24.33
N SER A 427 2.39 25.11 -23.32
CA SER A 427 1.11 24.53 -22.85
C SER A 427 0.07 24.44 -23.98
N SER A 428 0.07 25.41 -24.90
CA SER A 428 -0.82 25.39 -26.08
C SER A 428 -0.54 24.24 -27.06
N ALA A 429 0.61 23.57 -26.94
CA ALA A 429 1.04 22.46 -27.79
C ALA A 429 1.03 21.10 -27.06
N GLN A 430 0.50 21.04 -25.82
CA GLN A 430 0.44 19.81 -25.02
C GLN A 430 -0.95 19.57 -24.42
N ILE A 431 -1.38 18.31 -24.34
CA ILE A 431 -2.55 17.92 -23.56
C ILE A 431 -2.10 17.48 -22.16
N GLY A 432 -2.74 18.06 -21.15
CA GLY A 432 -2.39 17.95 -19.76
C GLY A 432 -3.36 17.16 -18.91
N GLU A 433 -2.92 16.89 -17.69
CA GLU A 433 -3.84 16.65 -16.58
C GLU A 433 -4.94 17.72 -16.54
N PHE A 434 -6.16 17.27 -16.27
CA PHE A 434 -7.37 18.09 -16.16
C PHE A 434 -7.94 18.70 -17.46
N ASP A 435 -7.28 18.55 -18.62
CA ASP A 435 -7.79 19.07 -19.91
C ASP A 435 -9.11 18.38 -20.35
N CYS A 436 -9.33 17.12 -19.96
CA CYS A 436 -10.61 16.41 -20.16
C CYS A 436 -11.34 16.18 -18.83
N GLY A 437 -11.45 17.24 -18.03
CA GLY A 437 -12.16 17.23 -16.75
C GLY A 437 -11.31 16.73 -15.58
N SER A 438 -11.87 16.82 -14.37
CA SER A 438 -11.18 16.54 -13.10
C SER A 438 -10.92 15.07 -12.81
N ALA A 439 -10.84 14.23 -13.84
CA ALA A 439 -10.49 12.81 -13.77
C ALA A 439 -9.43 12.44 -14.82
N SER A 440 -8.87 13.45 -15.50
CA SER A 440 -8.02 13.27 -16.66
C SER A 440 -6.53 13.45 -16.38
N GLY A 441 -5.71 12.66 -17.06
CA GLY A 441 -4.27 12.63 -16.88
C GLY A 441 -3.60 11.49 -17.63
N TRP A 442 -2.29 11.36 -17.44
CA TRP A 442 -1.47 10.34 -18.11
C TRP A 442 -1.24 9.12 -17.22
N MET A 443 -1.61 7.96 -17.75
CA MET A 443 -1.48 6.66 -17.13
C MET A 443 -0.63 5.74 -18.01
N TYR A 444 0.08 4.78 -17.43
CA TYR A 444 0.81 3.77 -18.18
C TYR A 444 0.47 2.36 -17.70
N THR A 445 0.57 1.40 -18.62
CA THR A 445 0.61 -0.03 -18.32
C THR A 445 1.97 -0.59 -18.74
N ALA A 446 2.40 -1.66 -18.07
CA ALA A 446 3.62 -2.38 -18.41
C ALA A 446 3.33 -3.88 -18.35
N ARG A 447 3.23 -4.52 -19.53
CA ARG A 447 2.75 -5.90 -19.69
C ARG A 447 3.80 -6.80 -20.35
N ASN A 448 3.78 -8.08 -20.00
CA ASN A 448 4.69 -9.06 -20.60
C ASN A 448 4.21 -9.57 -21.98
N ALA A 449 2.92 -9.41 -22.27
CA ALA A 449 2.32 -9.72 -23.56
C ALA A 449 1.27 -8.68 -23.94
N ARG A 450 1.04 -8.50 -25.24
CA ARG A 450 0.07 -7.56 -25.79
C ARG A 450 -1.38 -7.85 -25.34
N ASP A 451 -1.69 -9.14 -25.20
CA ASP A 451 -2.99 -9.68 -24.78
C ASP A 451 -3.01 -10.09 -23.30
N ASP A 452 -2.00 -9.69 -22.53
CA ASP A 452 -2.05 -9.80 -21.08
C ASP A 452 -3.08 -8.78 -20.55
N LEU A 453 -4.18 -9.31 -20.04
CA LEU A 453 -5.26 -8.56 -19.43
C LEU A 453 -5.39 -8.90 -17.95
N SER A 454 -4.43 -9.64 -17.39
CA SER A 454 -4.41 -10.05 -15.99
C SER A 454 -3.53 -9.14 -15.15
N THR A 455 -2.40 -8.68 -15.71
CA THR A 455 -1.49 -7.75 -15.06
C THR A 455 -2.25 -6.49 -14.61
N PRO A 456 -2.23 -6.14 -13.32
CA PRO A 456 -2.82 -4.93 -12.77
C PRO A 456 -2.08 -3.66 -13.22
N LEU A 457 -2.61 -2.49 -12.87
CA LEU A 457 -1.86 -1.25 -13.13
C LEU A 457 -0.52 -1.27 -12.37
N PRO A 458 0.56 -0.78 -12.99
CA PRO A 458 1.83 -0.62 -12.29
C PRO A 458 1.66 0.15 -10.98
N ASN A 459 1.97 -0.51 -9.87
CA ASN A 459 1.97 0.10 -8.55
C ASN A 459 3.24 0.91 -8.27
N ALA A 460 3.89 1.49 -9.29
CA ALA A 460 5.05 2.35 -9.13
C ALA A 460 5.15 3.38 -10.26
N GLY A 461 5.91 4.44 -10.02
CA GLY A 461 6.11 5.48 -11.02
C GLY A 461 6.97 4.97 -12.15
N ALA A 462 6.76 5.50 -13.35
CA ALA A 462 7.42 5.01 -14.56
C ALA A 462 8.95 5.10 -14.48
N ALA A 463 9.53 6.00 -13.66
CA ALA A 463 10.97 6.11 -13.43
C ALA A 463 11.54 4.97 -12.57
N ASN A 464 10.70 4.30 -11.78
CA ASN A 464 11.08 3.19 -10.90
C ASN A 464 10.69 1.83 -11.47
N TRP A 465 9.83 1.81 -12.48
CA TRP A 465 9.46 0.57 -13.16
C TRP A 465 10.51 0.22 -14.22
N THR A 466 11.36 -0.75 -13.92
CA THR A 466 12.38 -1.24 -14.86
C THR A 466 11.73 -1.96 -16.05
N VAL A 467 12.19 -1.68 -17.27
CA VAL A 467 11.72 -2.37 -18.47
C VAL A 467 12.38 -3.76 -18.60
N SER A 468 11.59 -4.74 -19.04
CA SER A 468 12.07 -6.07 -19.43
C SER A 468 12.05 -6.23 -20.94
N ASN A 469 12.74 -7.26 -21.43
CA ASN A 469 12.78 -7.55 -22.85
C ASN A 469 11.42 -8.02 -23.37
N ASN A 470 10.99 -7.44 -24.49
CA ASN A 470 9.70 -7.62 -25.13
C ASN A 470 8.49 -7.12 -24.31
N MET A 471 8.70 -6.25 -23.32
CA MET A 471 7.62 -5.60 -22.57
C MET A 471 6.78 -4.70 -23.49
N TYR A 472 5.47 -4.73 -23.30
CA TYR A 472 4.49 -3.84 -23.92
C TYR A 472 4.14 -2.70 -22.97
N ILE A 473 4.28 -1.47 -23.44
CA ILE A 473 4.06 -0.24 -22.67
C ILE A 473 3.01 0.60 -23.41
N ASP A 474 1.85 0.78 -22.80
CA ASP A 474 0.83 1.68 -23.31
C ASP A 474 0.72 2.89 -22.38
N TRP A 475 0.93 4.09 -22.92
CA TRP A 475 0.67 5.36 -22.24
C TRP A 475 -0.72 5.85 -22.64
N TYR A 476 -1.68 5.73 -21.73
CA TYR A 476 -3.05 6.19 -21.89
C TYR A 476 -3.19 7.63 -21.41
N TYR A 477 -3.86 8.45 -22.20
CA TYR A 477 -4.59 9.57 -21.64
C TYR A 477 -5.90 9.02 -21.07
N THR A 478 -6.25 9.30 -19.82
CA THR A 478 -7.56 8.95 -19.26
C THR A 478 -8.40 10.20 -19.09
N ALA A 479 -9.72 10.03 -19.04
CA ALA A 479 -10.65 11.02 -18.49
C ALA A 479 -11.54 10.43 -17.38
N ALA A 480 -11.15 9.29 -16.80
CA ALA A 480 -11.92 8.58 -15.77
C ALA A 480 -11.03 7.76 -14.82
N TYR A 481 -9.85 8.26 -14.43
CA TYR A 481 -8.91 7.55 -13.54
C TYR A 481 -8.62 6.10 -13.96
N GLY A 482 -8.60 5.85 -15.27
CA GLY A 482 -8.34 4.56 -15.90
C GLY A 482 -9.56 3.69 -16.19
N ALA A 483 -10.72 4.02 -15.61
CA ALA A 483 -11.93 3.22 -15.76
C ALA A 483 -12.37 3.11 -17.23
N ASP A 484 -12.04 4.13 -18.03
CA ASP A 484 -12.29 4.22 -19.47
C ASP A 484 -11.48 3.25 -20.32
N PHE A 485 -10.36 2.73 -19.80
CA PHE A 485 -9.57 1.67 -20.43
C PHE A 485 -9.54 0.36 -19.63
N GLY A 486 -10.48 0.20 -18.69
CA GLY A 486 -10.78 -1.07 -18.02
C GLY A 486 -9.92 -1.38 -16.79
N TYR A 487 -9.25 -0.36 -16.24
CA TYR A 487 -8.58 -0.47 -14.95
C TYR A 487 -9.22 0.51 -14.00
N SER A 488 -9.42 0.13 -12.75
CA SER A 488 -9.67 1.12 -11.72
C SER A 488 -8.35 1.62 -11.15
N MET A 489 -8.31 2.87 -10.67
CA MET A 489 -7.25 3.29 -9.75
C MET A 489 -7.18 2.41 -8.48
N PHE A 490 -8.23 1.63 -8.20
CA PHE A 490 -8.27 0.62 -7.14
C PHE A 490 -7.75 -0.77 -7.57
N ASP A 491 -7.45 -0.98 -8.85
CA ASP A 491 -6.86 -2.23 -9.38
C ASP A 491 -5.31 -2.18 -9.34
N LEU A 492 -4.75 -1.75 -8.21
CA LEU A 492 -3.29 -1.74 -8.00
C LEU A 492 -2.83 -3.13 -7.53
N GLY A 493 -1.74 -3.62 -8.12
CA GLY A 493 -1.17 -4.94 -7.80
C GLY A 493 0.06 -4.92 -6.92
#